data_AF-A0A5C8IZH5-F1
#
_entry.id   AF-A0A5C8IZH5-F1
#
_cell.length_a   1.000
_cell.length_b   1.000
_cell.length_c   1.000
_cell.angle_alpha   90.00
_cell.angle_beta   90.00
_cell.angle_gamma   90.00
#
_symmetry.space_group_name_H-M   'P 1'
#
loop_
_entity.id
_entity.type
_entity.pdbx_description
1 polymer ?
#
loop_
_entity_poly.entity_id
_entity_poly.type
_entity_poly.pdbx_seq_one_letter_code
_entity_poly.pdbx_strand_id
1 'polypeptide(L)' 'MHAGNRASQASFKCLACDFEGHADHVGALNVLARGHRVMACGGDVRRAGSAKNPNAAPAKQEPAEAIGCGAIHA' A
#
# COMPACT_ATOMS: atom_id res chain seq x y z
N MET A 1 -9.28 6.91 0.04
CA MET A 1 -8.12 6.76 -0.86
C MET A 1 -8.34 7.73 -2.02
N HIS A 2 -7.51 8.77 -2.16
CA HIS A 2 -7.62 9.67 -3.32
C HIS A 2 -7.09 8.89 -4.54
N ALA A 3 -8.01 8.28 -5.30
CA ALA A 3 -7.71 7.32 -6.37
C ALA A 3 -6.97 7.95 -7.57
N GLY A 4 -6.81 9.27 -7.60
CA GLY A 4 -6.20 9.97 -8.73
C GLY A 4 -4.72 9.66 -8.95
N ASN A 5 -3.95 9.35 -7.89
CA ASN A 5 -2.53 9.03 -8.04
C ASN A 5 -2.26 7.61 -8.54
N ARG A 6 -3.18 6.67 -8.24
CA ARG A 6 -3.07 5.25 -8.60
C ARG A 6 -4.45 4.78 -9.06
N ALA A 7 -4.69 4.87 -10.36
CA ALA A 7 -5.95 4.50 -10.97
C ALA A 7 -6.10 2.98 -11.17
N SER A 8 -4.98 2.28 -11.41
CA SER A 8 -4.95 0.81 -11.52
C SER A 8 -3.59 0.27 -11.08
N GLN A 9 -3.44 -1.05 -11.04
CA GLN A 9 -2.12 -1.66 -10.81
C GLN A 9 -1.07 -1.23 -11.85
N ALA A 10 -1.50 -1.07 -13.10
CA ALA A 10 -0.63 -0.66 -14.19
C ALA A 10 -0.46 0.86 -14.33
N SER A 11 -1.22 1.66 -13.59
CA SER A 11 -1.26 3.11 -13.77
C SER A 11 -1.05 3.87 -12.46
N PHE A 12 0.00 4.67 -12.47
CA PHE A 12 0.30 5.69 -11.48
C PHE A 12 0.56 7.03 -12.18
N LYS A 13 0.02 8.12 -11.61
CA LYS A 13 0.31 9.50 -12.01
C LYS A 13 0.53 10.35 -10.77
N CYS A 14 1.69 10.99 -10.64
CA CYS A 14 1.93 11.91 -9.54
C CYS A 14 1.16 13.23 -9.78
N LEU A 15 0.17 13.54 -8.96
CA LEU A 15 -0.58 14.81 -9.07
C LEU A 15 0.25 16.07 -8.74
N ALA A 16 1.47 15.92 -8.22
CA ALA A 16 2.33 17.06 -7.89
C ALA A 16 3.36 17.39 -8.99
N CYS A 17 3.77 16.40 -9.79
CA CYS A 17 4.83 16.60 -10.80
C CYS A 17 4.53 15.95 -12.15
N ASP A 18 3.31 15.42 -12.34
CA ASP A 18 2.84 14.77 -13.56
C ASP A 18 3.65 13.55 -14.04
N PHE A 19 4.53 13.01 -13.20
CA PHE A 19 5.23 11.76 -13.51
C PHE A 19 4.23 10.61 -13.66
N GLU A 20 4.34 9.86 -14.76
CA GLU A 20 3.51 8.70 -15.06
C GLU A 20 4.35 7.42 -15.11
N GLY A 21 3.80 6.32 -14.62
CA GLY A 21 4.48 5.02 -14.63
C GLY A 21 3.62 3.88 -14.10
N HIS A 22 4.20 2.67 -14.05
CA HIS A 22 3.51 1.50 -13.50
C HIS A 22 3.44 1.57 -11.98
N ALA A 23 2.26 1.35 -11.39
CA ALA A 23 2.08 1.55 -9.96
C ALA A 23 2.91 0.56 -9.12
N ASP A 24 3.07 -0.69 -9.56
CA ASP A 24 3.92 -1.65 -8.82
C ASP A 24 5.41 -1.29 -8.87
N HIS A 25 5.88 -0.71 -9.98
CA HIS A 25 7.27 -0.25 -10.07
C HIS A 25 7.53 0.91 -9.11
N VAL A 26 6.63 1.90 -9.12
CA VAL A 26 6.64 3.02 -8.17
C VAL A 26 6.50 2.52 -6.72
N GLY A 27 5.67 1.50 -6.51
CA GLY A 27 5.50 0.83 -5.21
C GLY A 27 6.81 0.22 -4.70
N ALA A 28 7.53 -0.51 -5.55
CA ALA A 28 8.82 -1.10 -5.21
C ALA A 28 9.86 -0.04 -4.83
N LEU A 29 9.93 1.06 -5.62
CA LEU A 29 10.81 2.19 -5.32
C LEU A 29 10.48 2.85 -3.97
N ASN A 30 9.19 3.02 -3.67
CA ASN A 30 8.76 3.60 -2.40
C ASN A 30 9.13 2.73 -1.19
N VAL A 31 9.02 1.40 -1.32
CA VAL A 31 9.43 0.45 -0.28
C VAL A 31 10.95 0.52 -0.07
N LEU A 32 11.73 0.53 -1.15
CA LEU A 32 13.19 0.66 -1.07
C LEU A 32 13.61 1.96 -0.39
N ALA A 33 13.02 3.09 -0.79
CA ALA A 33 13.31 4.40 -0.21
C ALA A 33 12.96 4.47 1.29
N ARG A 34 11.84 3.84 1.71
CA ARG A 34 11.50 3.69 3.12
C ARG A 34 12.56 2.86 3.86
N GLY A 35 13.02 1.75 3.27
CA GLY A 35 14.06 0.89 3.86
C GLY A 35 15.37 1.64 4.10
N HIS A 36 15.84 2.40 3.10
CA HIS A 36 17.04 3.24 3.25
C HIS A 36 16.88 4.28 4.37
N ARG A 37 15.71 4.94 4.47
CA ARG A 37 15.45 5.91 5.54
C ARG A 37 15.46 5.26 6.93
N VAL A 38 14.86 4.08 7.07
CA VAL A 38 14.87 3.32 8.34
C VAL A 38 16.30 2.96 8.72
N MET A 39 17.10 2.48 7.78
CA MET A 39 18.50 2.12 8.02
C MET A 39 19.36 3.33 8.43
N ALA A 40 19.20 4.45 7.72
CA ALA A 40 20.02 5.65 7.93
C ALA A 40 19.63 6.44 9.20
N CYS A 41 18.34 6.48 9.54
CA CYS A 41 17.83 7.32 10.63
C CYS A 41 17.51 6.55 11.91
N GLY A 42 17.93 5.28 12.02
CA GLY A 42 17.62 4.44 13.19
C GLY A 42 16.12 4.23 13.36
N GLY A 43 15.39 4.06 12.25
CA GLY A 43 13.94 4.03 12.26
C GLY A 43 13.43 2.98 13.23
N ASP A 44 12.67 3.44 14.23
CA ASP A 44 11.89 2.56 15.07
C ASP A 44 11.05 1.68 14.15
N VAL A 45 11.43 0.41 14.04
CA VAL A 45 10.45 -0.61 13.73
C VAL A 45 9.50 -0.51 14.91
N ARG A 46 8.46 0.32 14.78
CA ARG A 46 7.22 0.05 15.47
C ARG A 46 6.87 -1.34 14.99
N ARG A 47 7.36 -2.39 15.70
CA ARG A 47 6.57 -3.59 15.88
C ARG A 47 5.26 -2.97 16.28
N ALA A 48 4.28 -2.99 15.37
CA ALA A 48 2.97 -2.43 15.67
C ALA A 48 2.71 -2.90 17.09
N GLY A 49 2.63 -1.95 18.02
CA GLY A 49 2.52 -2.22 19.44
C GLY A 49 1.14 -2.77 19.69
N SER A 50 0.78 -3.87 19.03
CA SER A 50 -0.09 -4.85 19.62
C SER A 50 0.62 -5.23 20.90
N ALA A 51 0.09 -4.77 22.03
CA ALA A 51 -0.02 -5.67 23.15
C ALA A 51 -0.59 -6.98 22.57
N LYS A 52 0.30 -7.90 22.16
CA LYS A 52 -0.11 -9.16 21.59
C LYS A 52 -0.75 -9.88 22.76
N ASN A 53 -2.07 -9.96 22.76
CA ASN A 53 -2.71 -11.07 23.43
C ASN A 53 -2.11 -12.34 22.79
N PRO A 54 -1.42 -13.20 23.56
CA PRO A 54 -0.80 -14.41 23.02
C PRO A 54 -1.84 -15.39 22.44
N ASN A 55 -3.13 -15.11 22.66
CA ASN A 55 -4.28 -15.89 22.21
C ASN A 55 -5.00 -15.31 20.97
N ALA A 56 -4.54 -14.21 20.36
CA ALA A 56 -5.12 -13.76 19.10
C ALA A 56 -4.64 -14.65 17.94
N ALA A 57 -5.57 -15.35 17.30
CA ALA A 57 -5.32 -15.94 16.00
C ALA A 57 -4.88 -14.84 15.03
N PRO A 58 -3.82 -15.07 14.22
CA PRO A 58 -3.38 -14.08 13.23
C PRO A 58 -4.52 -13.84 12.24
N ALA A 59 -5.04 -12.61 12.22
CA ALA A 59 -6.00 -12.19 11.21
C ALA A 59 -5.32 -12.28 9.85
N LYS A 60 -5.83 -13.17 8.99
CA LYS A 60 -5.43 -13.22 7.58
C LYS A 60 -5.75 -11.85 6.98
N GLN A 61 -4.73 -11.13 6.55
CA GLN A 61 -4.93 -9.94 5.73
C GLN A 61 -5.43 -10.44 4.38
N GLU A 62 -6.70 -10.21 4.09
CA GLU A 62 -7.29 -10.51 2.79
C GLU A 62 -6.57 -9.68 1.71
N PRO A 63 -6.24 -10.26 0.54
CA PRO A 63 -5.71 -9.48 -0.58
C PRO A 63 -6.76 -8.46 -1.01
N ALA A 64 -6.38 -7.19 -1.07
CA ALA A 64 -7.24 -6.13 -1.58
C ALA A 64 -7.23 -6.12 -3.11
N GLU A 65 -7.75 -7.19 -3.73
CA GLU A 65 -8.02 -7.24 -5.16
C GLU A 65 -9.32 -8.06 -5.40
N ALA A 66 -10.45 -7.36 -5.52
CA ALA A 66 -11.62 -7.82 -6.27
C ALA A 66 -12.54 -6.62 -6.56
N ILE A 67 -12.36 -6.00 -7.73
CA ILE A 67 -13.46 -5.28 -8.38
C ILE A 67 -14.24 -6.32 -9.15
N GLY A 68 -15.49 -6.59 -8.72
CA GLY A 68 -16.49 -7.32 -9.48
C GLY A 68 -17.69 -6.41 -9.75
N CYS A 69 -17.91 -6.09 -11.03
CA CYS A 69 -19.04 -5.31 -11.53
C CYS A 69 -20.36 -6.09 -11.42
N GLY A 70 -21.44 -5.40 -11.05
CA GLY A 70 -22.78 -5.62 -11.60
C GLY A 70 -23.75 -6.52 -10.83
N ALA A 71 -24.66 -5.90 -10.07
CA ALA A 71 -26.07 -6.27 -10.06
C ALA A 71 -26.91 -5.00 -9.87
N ILE A 72 -27.48 -4.56 -10.97
CA ILE A 72 -28.62 -3.66 -11.08
C ILE A 72 -29.71 -4.05 -10.06
N HIS A 73 -30.28 -3.08 -9.34
CA HIS A 73 -31.64 -3.21 -8.85
C HIS A 73 -32.43 -1.99 -9.33
N ALA A 74 -33.55 -2.32 -9.97
CA ALA A 74 -34.55 -1.42 -10.53
C ALA A 74 -35.20 -0.52 -9.47
#